data_AF-A0AAN6TEX8-F1
#
_entry.id   AF-A0AAN6TEX8-F1
#
_cell.length_a   1.000
_cell.length_b   1.000
_cell.length_c   1.000
_cell.angle_alpha   90.00
_cell.angle_beta   90.00
_cell.angle_gamma   90.00
#
_symmetry.space_group_name_H-M   'P 1'
#
loop_
_entity.id
_entity.type
_entity.pdbx_description
1 polymer ?
#
loop_
_entity_poly.entity_id
_entity_poly.type
_entity_poly.pdbx_seq_one_letter_code
_entity_poly.pdbx_strand_id
1 'polypeptide(L)'
;MDATSPTSPYLFDGSFTLRGCSAYEGFSNADFYRSSFRVETRDGHWRTLTNAERFGLVSSLYGPGNLLGWFFLILSVLISWTANPVSRRKDTITNDFIAVLTMPVVAVVHFFYMVAQQRGKTIKGWLGCRQELDVIAVGALEAPLTVCEDFIACAAVLFSVAASRGHPRRLALVLCVGLLCLAPEVLLLVEWLPYGSGSLLRPFIFHSAFFFCSLILWESLTLLVYLAEIFSTVSVAAAERLGIRTRADAERGHGAKFGLRMLSPGYLASRMSAVSAFVAAAGSIWIKYGLLLQMGAFNSVRFIPRSPFNVLDLDQAIAAAGGLVALGFSVQGAFKERKKARERQQRHEMPPWQRWGR
;
A
#
# COMPACT_ATOMS: atom_id res chain seq x y z
N MET A 1 -67.33 10.78 18.39
CA MET A 1 -67.03 10.26 19.74
C MET A 1 -66.82 8.75 19.60
N ASP A 2 -65.98 8.32 18.67
CA ASP A 2 -64.50 8.24 18.74
C ASP A 2 -64.13 6.95 19.47
N ALA A 3 -64.20 5.77 18.83
CA ALA A 3 -63.39 5.24 17.72
C ALA A 3 -61.93 4.95 18.12
N THR A 4 -61.75 3.73 18.60
CA THR A 4 -60.70 2.75 18.20
C THR A 4 -59.27 3.24 18.05
N SER A 5 -58.42 2.75 18.95
CA SER A 5 -56.97 2.62 18.79
C SER A 5 -56.61 1.73 17.59
N PRO A 6 -55.56 2.10 16.84
CA PRO A 6 -54.79 1.11 16.09
C PRO A 6 -53.36 1.05 16.61
N THR A 7 -53.00 -0.15 17.06
CA THR A 7 -51.64 -0.69 17.03
C THR A 7 -51.06 -0.55 15.62
N SER A 8 -49.97 0.21 15.47
CA SER A 8 -49.16 0.18 14.25
C SER A 8 -47.94 -0.73 14.44
N PRO A 9 -47.65 -1.64 13.50
CA PRO A 9 -46.48 -2.52 13.53
C PRO A 9 -45.23 -1.75 13.07
N TYR A 10 -44.08 -2.06 13.68
CA TYR A 10 -42.77 -1.66 13.19
C TYR A 10 -42.49 -2.40 11.87
N LEU A 11 -42.81 -1.77 10.75
CA LEU A 11 -42.35 -2.19 9.43
C LEU A 11 -40.97 -1.58 9.21
N PHE A 12 -39.93 -2.40 9.33
CA PHE A 12 -38.59 -2.10 8.83
C PHE A 12 -38.66 -2.11 7.29
N ASP A 13 -38.86 -0.95 6.68
CA ASP A 13 -38.69 -0.78 5.24
C ASP A 13 -37.19 -0.58 4.95
N GLY A 14 -36.50 -1.70 4.69
CA GLY A 14 -35.10 -1.76 4.30
C GLY A 14 -34.89 -1.38 2.84
N SER A 15 -35.24 -0.14 2.47
CA SER A 15 -35.04 0.37 1.11
C SER A 15 -34.34 1.74 1.11
N PHE A 16 -33.08 1.77 1.54
CA PHE A 16 -32.19 2.89 1.21
C PHE A 16 -31.80 2.82 -0.27
N THR A 17 -32.62 3.46 -1.10
CA THR A 17 -32.26 3.77 -2.49
C THR A 17 -31.24 4.90 -2.49
N LEU A 18 -29.97 4.56 -2.70
CA LEU A 18 -28.96 5.51 -3.18
C LEU A 18 -29.32 5.92 -4.63
N ARG A 19 -30.36 6.77 -4.80
CA ARG A 19 -30.57 7.51 -6.05
C ARG A 19 -29.58 8.67 -6.08
N GLY A 20 -28.41 8.39 -6.63
CA GLY A 20 -27.41 9.38 -7.00
C GLY A 20 -26.81 9.05 -8.36
N CYS A 21 -27.65 8.98 -9.40
CA CYS A 21 -27.17 8.97 -10.78
C CYS A 21 -26.69 10.37 -11.18
N SER A 22 -25.41 10.48 -11.50
CA SER A 22 -24.96 11.15 -12.73
C SER A 22 -23.61 10.58 -13.09
N ALA A 23 -23.44 10.20 -14.36
CA ALA A 23 -22.13 9.99 -14.95
C ALA A 23 -21.33 11.30 -14.78
N TYR A 24 -20.10 11.21 -14.27
CA TYR A 24 -19.24 12.37 -14.01
C TYR A 24 -18.09 12.37 -15.02
N GLU A 25 -18.26 13.10 -16.11
CA GLU A 25 -17.15 13.54 -16.96
C GLU A 25 -16.67 14.90 -16.43
N GLY A 26 -15.38 15.01 -16.08
CA GLY A 26 -14.72 16.29 -15.76
C GLY A 26 -15.05 16.91 -14.40
N PHE A 27 -14.50 16.34 -13.31
CA PHE A 27 -14.65 16.92 -11.96
C PHE A 27 -13.71 18.12 -11.78
N SER A 28 -14.23 19.35 -11.82
CA SER A 28 -13.45 20.54 -11.43
C SER A 28 -13.42 20.65 -9.89
N ASN A 29 -12.43 21.35 -9.32
CA ASN A 29 -12.41 21.62 -7.87
C ASN A 29 -13.69 22.31 -7.39
N ALA A 30 -14.33 23.14 -8.23
CA ALA A 30 -15.58 23.82 -7.88
C ALA A 30 -16.75 22.82 -7.66
N ASP A 31 -16.76 21.69 -8.36
CA ASP A 31 -17.80 20.66 -8.22
C ASP A 31 -17.61 19.82 -6.96
N PHE A 32 -16.38 19.69 -6.48
CA PHE A 32 -16.07 19.08 -5.18
C PHE A 32 -16.67 19.87 -4.03
N TYR A 33 -16.51 21.20 -4.02
CA TYR A 33 -17.12 22.08 -3.02
C TYR A 33 -18.66 22.09 -3.09
N ARG A 34 -19.24 21.82 -4.27
CA ARG A 34 -20.70 21.87 -4.49
C ARG A 34 -21.43 20.58 -4.10
N SER A 35 -20.73 19.45 -4.09
CA SER A 35 -21.32 18.17 -3.70
C SER A 35 -21.61 18.13 -2.19
N SER A 36 -22.90 18.08 -1.85
CA SER A 36 -23.42 18.04 -0.49
C SER A 36 -24.17 16.74 -0.22
N PHE A 37 -24.08 16.24 1.01
CA PHE A 37 -24.85 15.09 1.48
C PHE A 37 -25.61 15.47 2.75
N ARG A 38 -26.80 14.88 2.93
CA ARG A 38 -27.61 15.12 4.13
C ARG A 38 -27.19 14.15 5.22
N VAL A 39 -26.88 14.68 6.39
CA VAL A 39 -26.61 13.93 7.61
C VAL A 39 -27.64 14.34 8.64
N GLU A 40 -28.21 13.37 9.33
CA GLU A 40 -29.04 13.63 10.50
C GLU A 40 -28.13 14.06 11.64
N THR A 41 -28.36 15.25 12.20
CA THR A 41 -27.59 15.72 13.35
C THR A 41 -28.11 15.09 14.63
N ARG A 42 -27.31 15.17 15.69
CA ARG A 42 -27.65 14.66 17.03
C ARG A 42 -28.97 15.19 17.58
N ASP A 43 -29.45 16.32 17.07
CA ASP A 43 -30.71 16.96 17.46
C ASP A 43 -31.92 16.51 16.60
N GLY A 44 -31.74 15.49 15.73
CA GLY A 44 -32.76 15.01 14.80
C GLY A 44 -32.99 15.94 13.59
N HIS A 45 -32.20 17.00 13.46
CA HIS A 45 -32.28 17.93 12.33
C HIS A 45 -31.36 17.48 11.19
N TRP A 46 -31.86 17.52 9.97
CA TRP A 46 -31.04 17.27 8.79
C TRP A 46 -30.13 18.46 8.50
N ARG A 47 -28.81 18.24 8.53
CA ARG A 47 -27.82 19.21 8.05
C ARG A 47 -27.23 18.73 6.73
N THR A 48 -27.18 19.63 5.76
CA THR A 48 -26.39 19.43 4.55
C THR A 48 -24.93 19.73 4.86
N LEU A 49 -24.08 18.72 4.77
CA LEU A 49 -22.63 18.87 4.87
C LEU A 49 -22.03 18.88 3.47
N THR A 50 -21.14 19.82 3.22
CA THR A 50 -20.32 19.86 2.01
C THR A 50 -19.15 18.88 2.13
N ASN A 51 -18.60 18.42 1.01
CA ASN A 51 -17.38 17.62 1.04
C ASN A 51 -16.19 18.38 1.65
N ALA A 52 -16.13 19.70 1.49
CA ALA A 52 -15.09 20.52 2.11
C ALA A 52 -15.16 20.49 3.64
N GLU A 53 -16.37 20.57 4.22
CA GLU A 53 -16.54 20.42 5.67
C GLU A 53 -16.20 19.00 6.13
N ARG A 54 -16.63 17.98 5.39
CA ARG A 54 -16.35 16.57 5.73
C ARG A 54 -14.84 16.26 5.77
N PHE A 55 -14.10 16.77 4.80
CA PHE A 55 -12.66 16.54 4.68
C PHE A 55 -11.82 17.66 5.30
N GLY A 56 -12.45 18.62 6.00
CA GLY A 56 -11.76 19.77 6.59
C GLY A 56 -10.74 19.40 7.68
N LEU A 57 -10.90 18.22 8.29
CA LEU A 57 -9.96 17.67 9.29
C LEU A 57 -8.85 16.81 8.67
N VAL A 58 -8.83 16.61 7.35
CA VAL A 58 -7.75 15.89 6.68
C VAL A 58 -6.47 16.71 6.77
N SER A 59 -5.39 16.09 7.23
CA SER A 59 -4.07 16.73 7.25
C SER A 59 -3.55 16.98 5.83
N SER A 60 -2.90 18.13 5.61
CA SER A 60 -2.25 18.46 4.33
C SER A 60 -1.16 17.47 3.93
N LEU A 61 -0.67 16.66 4.90
CA LEU A 61 0.23 15.54 4.65
C LEU A 61 -0.33 14.55 3.62
N TYR A 62 -1.65 14.33 3.61
CA TYR A 62 -2.32 13.44 2.65
C TYR A 62 -2.89 14.19 1.45
N GLY A 63 -2.50 15.45 1.29
CA GLY A 63 -2.83 16.23 0.11
C GLY A 63 -2.28 15.60 -1.17
N PRO A 64 -2.85 15.97 -2.32
CA PRO A 64 -2.53 15.34 -3.59
C PRO A 64 -1.06 15.54 -4.01
N GLY A 65 -0.45 16.68 -3.68
CA GLY A 65 0.94 16.96 -4.03
C GLY A 65 1.94 16.12 -3.22
N ASN A 66 1.71 15.97 -1.92
CA ASN A 66 2.51 15.09 -1.06
C ASN A 66 2.46 13.63 -1.53
N LEU A 67 1.27 13.14 -1.89
CA LEU A 67 1.12 11.77 -2.37
C LEU A 67 1.75 11.55 -3.74
N LEU A 68 1.61 12.51 -4.66
CA LEU A 68 2.34 12.47 -5.94
C LEU A 68 3.85 12.42 -5.73
N GLY A 69 4.37 13.27 -4.83
CA GLY A 69 5.78 13.25 -4.44
C GLY A 69 6.22 11.89 -3.90
N TRP A 70 5.40 11.28 -3.04
CA TRP A 70 5.64 9.94 -2.51
C TRP A 70 5.61 8.84 -3.58
N PHE A 71 4.66 8.87 -4.52
CA PHE A 71 4.64 7.94 -5.66
C PHE A 71 5.88 8.08 -6.54
N PHE A 72 6.38 9.30 -6.75
CA PHE A 72 7.65 9.50 -7.45
C PHE A 72 8.84 8.92 -6.69
N LEU A 73 8.84 8.95 -5.35
CA LEU A 73 9.85 8.24 -4.54
C LEU A 73 9.75 6.72 -4.69
N ILE A 74 8.54 6.15 -4.70
CA ILE A 74 8.34 4.70 -4.96
C ILE A 74 8.93 4.34 -6.32
N LEU A 75 8.63 5.14 -7.34
CA LEU A 75 9.15 4.94 -8.69
C LEU A 75 10.68 5.11 -8.74
N SER A 76 11.22 6.09 -8.01
CA SER A 76 12.68 6.30 -7.87
C SER A 76 13.36 5.04 -7.32
N VAL A 77 12.80 4.44 -6.26
CA VAL A 77 13.30 3.21 -5.65
C VAL A 77 13.21 2.04 -6.62
N LEU A 78 12.08 1.87 -7.31
CA LEU A 78 11.91 0.82 -8.30
C LEU A 78 12.91 0.92 -9.45
N ILE A 79 13.14 2.13 -9.98
CA ILE A 79 14.13 2.37 -11.04
C ILE A 79 15.54 2.08 -10.52
N SER A 80 15.87 2.50 -9.30
CA SER A 80 17.17 2.20 -8.70
C SER A 80 17.37 0.69 -8.54
N TRP A 81 16.35 -0.07 -8.11
CA TRP A 81 16.48 -1.51 -7.89
C TRP A 81 16.51 -2.32 -9.19
N THR A 82 15.81 -1.86 -10.22
CA THR A 82 15.66 -2.59 -11.50
C THR A 82 16.69 -2.17 -12.54
N ALA A 83 16.88 -0.85 -12.73
CA ALA A 83 17.60 -0.27 -13.84
C ALA A 83 19.07 0.04 -13.52
N ASN A 84 19.40 0.42 -12.28
CA ASN A 84 20.77 0.73 -11.89
C ASN A 84 21.57 -0.55 -11.58
N PRO A 85 22.59 -0.91 -12.39
CA PRO A 85 23.32 -2.18 -12.24
C PRO A 85 24.10 -2.27 -10.92
N VAL A 86 24.50 -1.14 -10.33
CA VAL A 86 25.24 -1.12 -9.05
C VAL A 86 24.28 -1.34 -7.88
N SER A 87 23.22 -0.54 -7.82
CA SER A 87 22.23 -0.62 -6.72
C SER A 87 21.49 -1.96 -6.70
N ARG A 88 21.28 -2.55 -7.88
CA ARG A 88 20.69 -3.88 -8.06
C ARG A 88 21.49 -5.03 -7.48
N ARG A 89 22.82 -4.89 -7.36
CA ARG A 89 23.70 -5.93 -6.79
C ARG A 89 23.93 -5.77 -5.29
N LYS A 90 23.58 -4.62 -4.72
CA LYS A 90 23.85 -4.29 -3.31
C LYS A 90 22.54 -4.28 -2.54
N ASP A 91 22.51 -4.91 -1.37
CA ASP A 91 21.39 -4.82 -0.42
C ASP A 91 21.59 -3.62 0.52
N THR A 92 21.55 -2.41 -0.07
CA THR A 92 21.68 -1.14 0.66
C THR A 92 20.33 -0.49 0.85
N ILE A 93 20.09 0.03 2.05
CA ILE A 93 18.94 0.87 2.38
C ILE A 93 19.28 2.29 1.89
N THR A 94 18.58 2.77 0.87
CA THR A 94 18.77 4.12 0.32
C THR A 94 17.88 5.12 1.05
N ASN A 95 18.26 6.41 1.04
CA ASN A 95 17.45 7.46 1.65
C ASN A 95 16.03 7.50 1.07
N ASP A 96 15.91 7.44 -0.26
CA ASP A 96 14.61 7.36 -0.96
C ASP A 96 13.76 6.17 -0.48
N PHE A 97 14.39 5.04 -0.16
CA PHE A 97 13.67 3.86 0.33
C PHE A 97 13.17 4.08 1.76
N ILE A 98 13.96 4.73 2.61
CA ILE A 98 13.50 5.13 3.95
C ILE A 98 12.30 6.08 3.82
N ALA A 99 12.38 7.08 2.94
CA ALA A 99 11.29 8.04 2.70
C ALA A 99 10.01 7.38 2.14
N VAL A 100 10.15 6.35 1.30
CA VAL A 100 9.00 5.55 0.84
C VAL A 100 8.31 4.85 2.01
N LEU A 101 9.07 4.30 2.96
CA LEU A 101 8.55 3.57 4.11
C LEU A 101 8.04 4.49 5.23
N THR A 102 8.54 5.71 5.36
CA THR A 102 8.13 6.61 6.45
C THR A 102 6.68 7.08 6.29
N MET A 103 6.24 7.38 5.07
CA MET A 103 4.88 7.85 4.80
C MET A 103 3.78 6.88 5.30
N PRO A 104 3.79 5.58 4.95
CA PRO A 104 2.82 4.63 5.49
C PRO A 104 2.96 4.43 7.01
N VAL A 105 4.17 4.42 7.56
CA VAL A 105 4.35 4.35 9.03
C VAL A 105 3.68 5.54 9.72
N VAL A 106 3.91 6.76 9.22
CA VAL A 106 3.26 7.96 9.74
C VAL A 106 1.74 7.89 9.58
N ALA A 107 1.25 7.36 8.46
CA ALA A 107 -0.19 7.14 8.25
C ALA A 107 -0.81 6.21 9.30
N VAL A 108 -0.16 5.08 9.61
CA VAL A 108 -0.63 4.15 10.65
C VAL A 108 -0.62 4.82 12.03
N VAL A 109 0.47 5.50 12.40
CA VAL A 109 0.57 6.20 13.69
C VAL A 109 -0.50 7.28 13.81
N HIS A 110 -0.71 8.08 12.76
CA HIS A 110 -1.70 9.13 12.74
C HIS A 110 -3.13 8.58 12.81
N PHE A 111 -3.42 7.48 12.13
CA PHE A 111 -4.70 6.77 12.25
C PHE A 111 -4.98 6.35 13.69
N PHE A 112 -4.04 5.66 14.34
CA PHE A 112 -4.20 5.24 15.73
C PHE A 112 -4.29 6.41 16.70
N TYR A 113 -3.54 7.49 16.47
CA TYR A 113 -3.64 8.72 17.25
C TYR A 113 -5.04 9.33 17.16
N MET A 114 -5.60 9.45 15.96
CA MET A 114 -6.96 9.93 15.75
C MET A 114 -8.00 9.03 16.43
N VAL A 115 -7.87 7.71 16.29
CA VAL A 115 -8.76 6.75 16.96
C VAL A 115 -8.68 6.92 18.49
N ALA A 116 -7.47 7.03 19.05
CA ALA A 116 -7.27 7.23 20.48
C ALA A 116 -7.86 8.56 20.98
N GLN A 117 -7.71 9.64 20.21
CA GLN A 117 -8.26 10.95 20.54
C GLN A 117 -9.80 10.95 20.56
N GLN A 118 -10.44 10.18 19.66
CA GLN A 118 -11.89 10.01 19.64
C GLN A 118 -12.39 9.17 20.82
N ARG A 119 -11.61 8.17 21.26
CA ARG A 119 -11.94 7.37 22.46
C ARG A 119 -11.98 8.21 23.73
N GLY A 120 -11.04 9.15 23.91
CA GLY A 120 -10.97 10.00 25.10
C GLY A 120 -12.16 10.97 25.27
N LYS A 121 -12.90 11.25 24.21
CA LYS A 121 -14.06 12.17 24.22
C LYS A 121 -15.41 11.46 24.41
N THR A 122 -15.43 10.13 24.39
CA THR A 122 -16.65 9.33 24.36
C THR A 122 -16.77 8.50 25.64
N ILE A 123 -17.46 9.02 26.67
CA ILE A 123 -17.53 8.44 28.03
C ILE A 123 -18.41 7.16 28.12
N LYS A 124 -19.03 6.68 27.03
CA LYS A 124 -19.71 5.38 27.03
C LYS A 124 -19.25 4.52 25.86
N GLY A 125 -18.44 3.52 26.23
CA GLY A 125 -18.43 2.17 25.66
C GLY A 125 -18.26 2.02 24.15
N TRP A 126 -17.07 1.56 23.77
CA TRP A 126 -16.76 1.00 22.45
C TRP A 126 -17.66 -0.20 22.03
N LEU A 127 -18.44 -0.79 22.95
CA LEU A 127 -19.31 -1.95 22.75
C LEU A 127 -20.73 -1.81 23.34
N GLY A 128 -21.28 -0.59 23.46
CA GLY A 128 -22.64 -0.43 23.99
C GLY A 128 -23.26 0.94 23.78
N CYS A 129 -24.06 1.03 22.71
CA CYS A 129 -25.00 2.10 22.33
C CYS A 129 -24.44 3.31 21.57
N ARG A 130 -24.81 3.33 20.27
CA ARG A 130 -25.09 4.47 19.38
C ARG A 130 -24.31 5.75 19.69
N GLN A 131 -23.16 5.90 19.06
CA GLN A 131 -22.62 7.23 18.80
C GLN A 131 -22.16 7.28 17.36
N GLU A 132 -22.89 8.03 16.54
CA GLU A 132 -22.48 8.46 15.21
C GLU A 132 -21.07 9.01 15.35
N LEU A 133 -20.08 8.25 14.91
CA LEU A 133 -18.74 8.78 14.75
C LEU A 133 -18.91 9.98 13.81
N ASP A 134 -18.60 11.18 14.31
CA ASP A 134 -18.83 12.43 13.59
C ASP A 134 -18.35 12.24 12.15
N VAL A 135 -19.23 12.47 11.18
CA VAL A 135 -18.98 12.12 9.77
C VAL A 135 -17.70 12.79 9.26
N ILE A 136 -17.35 13.92 9.88
CA ILE A 136 -16.10 14.66 9.66
C ILE A 136 -14.88 13.88 10.18
N ALA A 137 -14.97 13.28 11.38
CA ALA A 137 -13.91 12.43 11.94
C ALA A 137 -13.70 11.16 11.11
N VAL A 138 -14.78 10.54 10.63
CA VAL A 138 -14.71 9.39 9.71
C VAL A 138 -14.01 9.78 8.41
N GLY A 139 -14.38 10.93 7.83
CA GLY A 139 -13.75 11.45 6.61
C GLY A 139 -12.25 11.70 6.76
N ALA A 140 -11.81 12.14 7.95
CA ALA A 140 -10.39 12.33 8.24
C ALA A 140 -9.61 11.02 8.43
N LEU A 141 -10.24 9.96 8.95
CA LEU A 141 -9.63 8.61 9.04
C LEU A 141 -9.46 7.94 7.66
N GLU A 142 -10.27 8.32 6.67
CA GLU A 142 -10.22 7.79 5.30
C GLU A 142 -8.87 8.07 4.60
N ALA A 143 -8.24 9.20 4.93
CA ALA A 143 -6.99 9.65 4.32
C ALA A 143 -5.77 8.78 4.69
N PRO A 144 -5.41 8.59 5.97
CA PRO A 144 -4.31 7.71 6.34
C PRO A 144 -4.56 6.24 5.95
N LEU A 145 -5.81 5.79 6.00
CA LEU A 145 -6.20 4.45 5.59
C LEU A 145 -5.95 4.21 4.10
N THR A 146 -6.26 5.20 3.26
CA THR A 146 -5.95 5.18 1.82
C THR A 146 -4.45 5.00 1.57
N VAL A 147 -3.60 5.70 2.33
CA VAL A 147 -2.13 5.55 2.19
C VAL A 147 -1.66 4.16 2.59
N CYS A 148 -2.21 3.60 3.67
CA CYS A 148 -1.89 2.23 4.10
C CYS A 148 -2.24 1.22 3.01
N GLU A 149 -3.45 1.36 2.44
CA GLU A 149 -3.95 0.49 1.38
C GLU A 149 -3.12 0.61 0.08
N ASP A 150 -2.82 1.84 -0.34
CA ASP A 150 -1.99 2.09 -1.53
C ASP A 150 -0.57 1.57 -1.32
N PHE A 151 -0.04 1.67 -0.09
CA PHE A 151 1.25 1.08 0.24
C PHE A 151 1.22 -0.44 0.23
N ILE A 152 0.17 -1.12 0.73
CA ILE A 152 0.05 -2.58 0.66
C ILE A 152 0.15 -3.05 -0.81
N ALA A 153 -0.54 -2.37 -1.73
CA ALA A 153 -0.46 -2.67 -3.15
C ALA A 153 0.97 -2.46 -3.71
N CYS A 154 1.63 -1.35 -3.34
CA CYS A 154 3.00 -1.06 -3.74
C CYS A 154 4.03 -1.99 -3.08
N ALA A 155 3.77 -2.42 -1.85
CA ALA A 155 4.61 -3.29 -1.05
C ALA A 155 4.76 -4.65 -1.74
N ALA A 156 3.68 -5.20 -2.31
CA ALA A 156 3.76 -6.44 -3.07
C ALA A 156 4.70 -6.33 -4.30
N VAL A 157 4.69 -5.20 -5.00
CA VAL A 157 5.62 -4.94 -6.11
C VAL A 157 7.06 -4.79 -5.61
N LEU A 158 7.28 -3.96 -4.59
CA LEU A 158 8.60 -3.75 -3.99
C LEU A 158 9.17 -5.06 -3.43
N PHE A 159 8.33 -5.86 -2.77
CA PHE A 159 8.66 -7.16 -2.23
C PHE A 159 9.05 -8.12 -3.34
N SER A 160 8.28 -8.21 -4.43
CA SER A 160 8.61 -9.06 -5.59
C SER A 160 9.96 -8.67 -6.21
N VAL A 161 10.22 -7.37 -6.36
CA VAL A 161 11.51 -6.87 -6.87
C VAL A 161 12.65 -7.22 -5.91
N ALA A 162 12.49 -7.00 -4.60
CA ALA A 162 13.51 -7.31 -3.60
C ALA A 162 13.78 -8.83 -3.49
N ALA A 163 12.73 -9.64 -3.47
CA ALA A 163 12.78 -11.09 -3.45
C ALA A 163 13.53 -11.63 -4.66
N SER A 164 13.18 -11.19 -5.88
CA SER A 164 13.81 -11.63 -7.13
C SER A 164 15.34 -11.42 -7.19
N ARG A 165 15.87 -10.58 -6.31
CA ARG A 165 17.30 -10.25 -6.21
C ARG A 165 17.98 -10.83 -4.96
N GLY A 166 17.23 -11.47 -4.07
CA GLY A 166 17.76 -12.01 -2.82
C GLY A 166 18.27 -10.92 -1.88
N HIS A 167 17.53 -9.82 -1.75
CA HIS A 167 17.88 -8.69 -0.87
C HIS A 167 17.07 -8.75 0.43
N PRO A 168 17.52 -9.53 1.45
CA PRO A 168 16.72 -9.82 2.64
C PRO A 168 16.42 -8.57 3.49
N ARG A 169 17.30 -7.56 3.52
CA ARG A 169 17.08 -6.35 4.34
C ARG A 169 15.94 -5.50 3.77
N ARG A 170 15.98 -5.26 2.46
CA ARG A 170 14.91 -4.55 1.74
C ARG A 170 13.58 -5.29 1.88
N LEU A 171 13.61 -6.60 1.70
CA LEU A 171 12.43 -7.45 1.81
C LEU A 171 11.82 -7.40 3.23
N ALA A 172 12.64 -7.59 4.27
CA ALA A 172 12.19 -7.54 5.65
C ALA A 172 11.54 -6.20 6.00
N LEU A 173 12.12 -5.07 5.56
CA LEU A 173 11.55 -3.75 5.80
C LEU A 173 10.23 -3.53 5.07
N VAL A 174 10.11 -3.93 3.80
CA VAL A 174 8.84 -3.85 3.05
C VAL A 174 7.77 -4.69 3.73
N LEU A 175 8.12 -5.91 4.15
CA LEU A 175 7.20 -6.83 4.85
C LEU A 175 6.75 -6.24 6.19
N CYS A 176 7.67 -5.76 7.02
CA CYS A 176 7.34 -5.17 8.33
C CYS A 176 6.38 -3.98 8.19
N VAL A 177 6.64 -3.08 7.25
CA VAL A 177 5.78 -1.90 7.03
C VAL A 177 4.45 -2.30 6.37
N GLY A 178 4.45 -3.28 5.47
CA GLY A 178 3.24 -3.81 4.86
C GLY A 178 2.31 -4.44 5.90
N LEU A 179 2.85 -5.28 6.78
CA LEU A 179 2.12 -5.86 7.92
C LEU A 179 1.61 -4.78 8.88
N LEU A 180 2.40 -3.74 9.13
CA LEU A 180 1.98 -2.60 9.94
C LEU A 180 0.78 -1.86 9.31
N CYS A 181 0.75 -1.72 7.98
CA CYS A 181 -0.36 -1.10 7.25
C CYS A 181 -1.65 -1.92 7.29
N LEU A 182 -1.58 -3.23 7.55
CA LEU A 182 -2.77 -4.07 7.75
C LEU A 182 -3.43 -3.83 9.11
N ALA A 183 -2.71 -3.29 10.11
CA ALA A 183 -3.25 -3.14 11.45
C ALA A 183 -4.48 -2.21 11.53
N PRO A 184 -4.51 -1.02 10.88
CA PRO A 184 -5.73 -0.21 10.77
C PRO A 184 -6.91 -0.93 10.12
N GLU A 185 -6.66 -1.75 9.09
CA GLU A 185 -7.73 -2.49 8.41
C GLU A 185 -8.30 -3.62 9.28
N VAL A 186 -7.44 -4.36 10.00
CA VAL A 186 -7.88 -5.38 10.95
C VAL A 186 -8.72 -4.76 12.06
N LEU A 187 -8.30 -3.61 12.59
CA LEU A 187 -9.05 -2.87 13.61
C LEU A 187 -10.45 -2.52 13.10
N LEU A 188 -10.52 -1.88 11.93
CA LEU A 188 -11.78 -1.51 11.31
C LEU A 188 -12.63 -2.75 11.01
N LEU A 189 -12.05 -3.83 10.51
CA LEU A 189 -12.80 -5.06 10.26
C LEU A 189 -13.45 -5.59 11.54
N VAL A 190 -12.67 -5.76 12.62
CA VAL A 190 -13.16 -6.32 13.88
C VAL A 190 -14.27 -5.45 14.48
N GLU A 191 -14.16 -4.13 14.34
CA GLU A 191 -15.11 -3.19 14.93
C GLU A 191 -16.30 -2.82 14.04
N TRP A 192 -16.13 -2.75 12.72
CA TRP A 192 -17.15 -2.27 11.79
C TRP A 192 -17.97 -3.38 11.13
N LEU A 193 -17.49 -4.63 11.05
CA LEU A 193 -18.32 -5.73 10.53
C LEU A 193 -19.71 -5.88 11.19
N PRO A 194 -19.89 -5.59 12.50
CA PRO A 194 -21.20 -5.67 13.13
C PRO A 194 -22.15 -4.51 12.76
N TYR A 195 -21.64 -3.43 12.16
CA TYR A 195 -22.40 -2.20 11.93
C TYR A 195 -22.60 -1.97 10.43
N GLY A 196 -23.63 -2.63 9.89
CA GLY A 196 -24.03 -2.52 8.49
C GLY A 196 -24.56 -1.13 8.13
N SER A 197 -23.67 -0.18 7.81
CA SER A 197 -23.84 0.95 6.86
C SER A 197 -22.69 1.94 7.06
N GLY A 198 -21.52 1.59 6.52
CA GLY A 198 -20.31 2.42 6.63
C GLY A 198 -20.50 3.77 5.95
N SER A 199 -20.33 4.85 6.70
CA SER A 199 -20.34 6.24 6.21
C SER A 199 -19.12 6.58 5.35
N LEU A 200 -18.23 5.62 5.08
CA LEU A 200 -17.05 5.78 4.22
C LEU A 200 -17.46 5.95 2.77
N LEU A 201 -16.88 6.96 2.09
CA LEU A 201 -17.16 7.23 0.69
C LEU A 201 -16.47 6.23 -0.26
N ARG A 202 -15.40 5.60 0.22
CA ARG A 202 -14.60 4.66 -0.56
C ARG A 202 -14.88 3.22 -0.11
N PRO A 203 -15.17 2.29 -1.05
CA PRO A 203 -15.17 0.88 -0.73
C PRO A 203 -13.73 0.44 -0.46
N PHE A 204 -13.47 0.04 0.78
CA PHE A 204 -12.20 -0.56 1.20
C PHE A 204 -12.26 -2.09 1.11
N ILE A 205 -11.11 -2.75 1.06
CA ILE A 205 -11.01 -4.21 0.95
C ILE A 205 -11.82 -4.93 2.04
N PHE A 206 -11.89 -4.37 3.26
CA PHE A 206 -12.67 -4.94 4.38
C PHE A 206 -14.20 -4.88 4.20
N HIS A 207 -14.73 -4.13 3.23
CA HIS A 207 -16.18 -4.15 2.93
C HIS A 207 -16.63 -5.51 2.38
N SER A 208 -15.70 -6.32 1.88
CA SER A 208 -15.94 -7.72 1.52
C SER A 208 -15.09 -8.63 2.38
N ALA A 209 -15.74 -9.30 3.34
CA ALA A 209 -15.08 -10.29 4.20
C ALA A 209 -14.38 -11.39 3.38
N PHE A 210 -14.94 -11.76 2.22
CA PHE A 210 -14.32 -12.73 1.32
C PHE A 210 -12.96 -12.27 0.79
N PHE A 211 -12.85 -11.01 0.34
CA PHE A 211 -11.58 -10.48 -0.18
C PHE A 211 -10.57 -10.25 0.94
N PHE A 212 -11.04 -9.77 2.08
CA PHE A 212 -10.19 -9.59 3.24
C PHE A 212 -9.62 -10.92 3.75
N CYS A 213 -10.44 -11.96 3.91
CA CYS A 213 -9.97 -13.30 4.29
C CYS A 213 -9.00 -13.87 3.24
N SER A 214 -9.28 -13.64 1.95
CA SER A 214 -8.38 -14.06 0.86
C SER A 214 -7.03 -13.34 0.93
N LEU A 215 -7.02 -12.04 1.24
CA LEU A 215 -5.81 -11.25 1.42
C LEU A 215 -5.03 -11.70 2.67
N ILE A 216 -5.68 -11.89 3.81
CA ILE A 216 -5.02 -12.40 5.03
C ILE A 216 -4.43 -13.78 4.80
N LEU A 217 -5.19 -14.70 4.20
CA LEU A 217 -4.71 -16.06 3.91
C LEU A 217 -3.47 -16.00 3.01
N TRP A 218 -3.52 -15.11 2.02
CA TRP A 218 -2.42 -14.88 1.09
C TRP A 218 -1.17 -14.30 1.77
N GLU A 219 -1.32 -13.24 2.57
CA GLU A 219 -0.22 -12.64 3.34
C GLU A 219 0.37 -13.62 4.34
N SER A 220 -0.47 -14.43 4.99
CA SER A 220 -0.04 -15.49 5.91
C SER A 220 0.75 -16.57 5.18
N LEU A 221 0.31 -17.01 4.00
CA LEU A 221 1.02 -17.97 3.18
C LEU A 221 2.38 -17.41 2.73
N THR A 222 2.43 -16.14 2.33
CA THR A 222 3.66 -15.44 1.93
C THR A 222 4.63 -15.32 3.10
N LEU A 223 4.13 -14.97 4.29
CA LEU A 223 4.91 -14.93 5.53
C LEU A 223 5.48 -16.31 5.88
N LEU A 224 4.69 -17.38 5.76
CA LEU A 224 5.15 -18.75 6.03
C LEU A 224 6.26 -19.18 5.07
N VAL A 225 6.11 -18.92 3.77
CA VAL A 225 7.16 -19.19 2.77
C VAL A 225 8.43 -18.42 3.11
N TYR A 226 8.30 -17.17 3.56
CA TYR A 226 9.44 -16.35 3.94
C TYR A 226 10.14 -16.84 5.22
N LEU A 227 9.38 -17.22 6.24
CA LEU A 227 9.93 -17.81 7.46
C LEU A 227 10.67 -19.12 7.15
N ALA A 228 10.15 -19.94 6.24
CA ALA A 228 10.82 -21.14 5.76
C ALA A 228 12.13 -20.81 5.02
N GLU A 229 12.16 -19.74 4.22
CA GLU A 229 13.38 -19.29 3.53
C GLU A 229 14.44 -18.76 4.52
N ILE A 230 14.05 -17.92 5.48
CA ILE A 230 14.95 -17.49 6.57
C ILE A 230 15.50 -18.73 7.29
N PHE A 231 14.62 -19.65 7.68
CA PHE A 231 15.04 -20.86 8.39
C PHE A 231 16.01 -21.70 7.55
N SER A 232 15.78 -21.83 6.24
CA SER A 232 16.68 -22.52 5.33
C SER A 232 18.05 -21.84 5.23
N THR A 233 18.09 -20.50 5.14
CA THR A 233 19.37 -19.76 5.07
C THR A 233 20.15 -19.83 6.38
N VAL A 234 19.46 -19.72 7.52
CA VAL A 234 20.06 -19.83 8.85
C VAL A 234 20.56 -21.24 9.11
N SER A 235 19.79 -22.27 8.78
CA SER A 235 20.22 -23.67 8.94
C SER A 235 21.43 -24.01 8.06
N VAL A 236 21.49 -23.50 6.83
CA VAL A 236 22.66 -23.62 5.96
C VAL A 236 23.90 -22.95 6.57
N ALA A 237 23.77 -21.73 7.05
CA ALA A 237 24.87 -21.00 7.69
C ALA A 237 25.33 -21.69 8.99
N ALA A 238 24.40 -22.25 9.76
CA ALA A 238 24.71 -23.01 10.97
C ALA A 238 25.43 -24.33 10.64
N ALA A 239 24.98 -25.06 9.62
CA ALA A 239 25.63 -26.30 9.17
C ALA A 239 27.06 -26.07 8.63
N GLU A 240 27.29 -24.91 8.01
CA GLU A 240 28.63 -24.47 7.59
C GLU A 240 29.54 -24.17 8.78
N ARG A 241 29.02 -23.46 9.81
CA ARG A 241 29.75 -23.20 11.06
C ARG A 241 30.08 -24.47 11.85
N LEU A 242 29.25 -25.50 11.75
CA LEU A 242 29.46 -26.79 12.40
C LEU A 242 30.40 -27.72 11.62
N GLY A 243 30.91 -27.31 10.45
CA GLY A 243 31.86 -28.10 9.66
C GLY A 243 31.27 -29.37 9.03
N ILE A 244 29.93 -29.54 9.06
CA ILE A 244 29.25 -30.75 8.54
C ILE A 244 29.28 -30.77 6.99
N ARG A 245 29.34 -29.59 6.36
CA ARG A 245 29.13 -29.41 4.92
C ARG A 245 30.39 -29.58 4.05
N THR A 246 31.58 -29.36 4.62
CA THR A 246 32.85 -29.48 3.88
C THR A 246 33.13 -30.88 3.36
N ARG A 247 32.54 -31.93 3.97
CA ARG A 247 32.71 -33.33 3.51
C ARG A 247 31.80 -33.70 2.33
N ALA A 248 30.57 -33.19 2.29
CA ALA A 248 29.60 -33.53 1.24
C ALA A 248 29.81 -32.72 -0.06
N ASP A 249 30.27 -31.46 0.05
CA ASP A 249 30.56 -30.60 -1.11
C ASP A 249 31.93 -30.92 -1.76
N ALA A 250 32.82 -31.65 -1.05
CA ALA A 250 34.09 -32.15 -1.60
C ALA A 250 33.90 -33.34 -2.58
N GLU A 251 32.85 -34.15 -2.42
CA GLU A 251 32.57 -35.28 -3.31
C GLU A 251 31.75 -34.89 -4.56
N ARG A 252 30.99 -33.78 -4.52
CA ARG A 252 30.19 -33.29 -5.68
C ARG A 252 30.98 -32.27 -6.50
N GLY A 253 31.91 -32.79 -7.29
CA GLY A 253 32.83 -32.04 -8.13
C GLY A 253 32.21 -31.00 -9.08
N HIS A 254 33.02 -29.95 -9.27
CA HIS A 254 33.26 -28.99 -10.35
C HIS A 254 32.43 -28.90 -11.66
N GLY A 255 31.53 -29.82 -12.01
CA GLY A 255 30.77 -29.78 -13.28
C GLY A 255 29.36 -29.19 -13.20
N ALA A 256 28.69 -29.28 -12.04
CA ALA A 256 27.26 -28.98 -11.91
C ALA A 256 26.94 -27.59 -11.29
N LYS A 257 27.95 -26.71 -11.18
CA LYS A 257 27.90 -25.49 -10.34
C LYS A 257 26.95 -24.40 -10.86
N PHE A 258 26.53 -24.43 -12.12
CA PHE A 258 25.64 -23.41 -12.69
C PHE A 258 24.16 -23.85 -12.72
N GLY A 259 23.89 -25.10 -13.10
CA GLY A 259 22.51 -25.63 -13.17
C GLY A 259 21.87 -25.88 -11.80
N LEU A 260 22.61 -26.42 -10.83
CA LEU A 260 22.09 -26.68 -9.48
C LEU A 260 21.96 -25.44 -8.59
N ARG A 261 22.64 -24.33 -8.93
CA ARG A 261 22.42 -23.04 -8.24
C ARG A 261 21.05 -22.44 -8.56
N MET A 262 20.54 -22.70 -9.77
CA MET A 262 19.20 -22.28 -10.21
C MET A 262 18.08 -23.07 -9.51
N LEU A 263 18.38 -24.31 -9.10
CA LEU A 263 17.53 -25.16 -8.27
C LEU A 263 17.83 -25.01 -6.77
N SER A 264 18.61 -24.01 -6.36
CA SER A 264 18.79 -23.77 -4.94
C SER A 264 17.42 -23.44 -4.34
N PRO A 265 17.00 -24.12 -3.25
CA PRO A 265 15.68 -23.92 -2.64
C PRO A 265 15.37 -22.45 -2.38
N GLY A 266 16.39 -21.66 -2.01
CA GLY A 266 16.27 -20.21 -1.82
C GLY A 266 15.97 -19.44 -3.12
N TYR A 267 16.62 -19.76 -4.24
CA TYR A 267 16.33 -19.07 -5.52
C TYR A 267 14.93 -19.39 -6.04
N LEU A 268 14.49 -20.64 -5.90
CA LEU A 268 13.19 -21.09 -6.37
C LEU A 268 12.06 -20.57 -5.47
N ALA A 269 12.25 -20.59 -4.15
CA ALA A 269 11.34 -19.97 -3.18
C ALA A 269 11.22 -18.46 -3.42
N SER A 270 12.34 -17.76 -3.60
CA SER A 270 12.38 -16.33 -3.95
C SER A 270 11.60 -16.02 -5.24
N ARG A 271 11.74 -16.84 -6.27
CA ARG A 271 11.03 -16.66 -7.56
C ARG A 271 9.55 -16.98 -7.45
N MET A 272 9.19 -18.06 -6.78
CA MET A 272 7.79 -18.41 -6.53
C MET A 272 7.12 -17.34 -5.66
N SER A 273 7.81 -16.83 -4.65
CA SER A 273 7.36 -15.73 -3.79
C SER A 273 7.22 -14.40 -4.56
N ALA A 274 8.14 -14.12 -5.49
CA ALA A 274 8.04 -12.94 -6.34
C ALA A 274 6.86 -13.04 -7.34
N VAL A 275 6.62 -14.22 -7.92
CA VAL A 275 5.49 -14.49 -8.82
C VAL A 275 4.18 -14.46 -8.05
N SER A 276 4.14 -15.08 -6.89
CA SER A 276 2.98 -15.09 -6.02
C SER A 276 2.65 -13.64 -5.60
N ALA A 277 3.62 -12.87 -5.10
CA ALA A 277 3.43 -11.48 -4.73
C ALA A 277 2.95 -10.63 -5.90
N PHE A 278 3.45 -10.87 -7.12
CA PHE A 278 2.97 -10.18 -8.31
C PHE A 278 1.53 -10.56 -8.69
N VAL A 279 1.19 -11.85 -8.65
CA VAL A 279 -0.17 -12.35 -8.92
C VAL A 279 -1.15 -11.83 -7.87
N ALA A 280 -0.74 -11.70 -6.62
CA ALA A 280 -1.57 -11.13 -5.56
C ALA A 280 -1.68 -9.61 -5.64
N ALA A 281 -0.61 -8.90 -6.01
CA ALA A 281 -0.68 -7.47 -6.29
C ALA A 281 -1.64 -7.21 -7.46
N ALA A 282 -1.41 -7.89 -8.59
CA ALA A 282 -2.23 -7.78 -9.78
C ALA A 282 -3.66 -8.28 -9.54
N GLY A 283 -3.84 -9.33 -8.73
CA GLY A 283 -5.13 -9.88 -8.35
C GLY A 283 -5.89 -8.98 -7.40
N SER A 284 -5.24 -8.39 -6.40
CA SER A 284 -5.82 -7.39 -5.49
C SER A 284 -6.23 -6.14 -6.28
N ILE A 285 -5.36 -5.65 -7.17
CA ILE A 285 -5.66 -4.58 -8.12
C ILE A 285 -6.85 -4.99 -9.00
N TRP A 286 -6.82 -6.17 -9.63
CA TRP A 286 -7.88 -6.63 -10.53
C TRP A 286 -9.21 -6.89 -9.83
N ILE A 287 -9.21 -7.37 -8.60
CA ILE A 287 -10.42 -7.58 -7.80
C ILE A 287 -10.99 -6.23 -7.37
N LYS A 288 -10.13 -5.35 -6.85
CA LYS A 288 -10.48 -4.01 -6.39
C LYS A 288 -10.97 -3.10 -7.52
N TYR A 289 -10.40 -3.27 -8.71
CA TYR A 289 -10.76 -2.49 -9.88
C TYR A 289 -11.68 -3.31 -10.77
N GLY A 290 -11.25 -4.40 -11.40
CA GLY A 290 -12.03 -5.20 -12.35
C GLY A 290 -13.39 -5.75 -11.88
N LEU A 291 -13.51 -6.27 -10.66
CA LEU A 291 -14.77 -6.87 -10.19
C LEU A 291 -15.74 -5.83 -9.61
N LEU A 292 -15.22 -4.83 -8.87
CA LEU A 292 -16.02 -3.67 -8.43
C LEU A 292 -16.39 -2.73 -9.61
N LEU A 293 -15.62 -2.74 -10.71
CA LEU A 293 -15.89 -1.99 -11.95
C LEU A 293 -17.20 -2.40 -12.63
N GLN A 294 -17.62 -3.67 -12.54
CA GLN A 294 -18.89 -4.13 -13.10
C GLN A 294 -20.12 -3.61 -12.33
N MET A 295 -19.95 -3.06 -11.12
CA MET A 295 -21.03 -2.47 -10.32
C MET A 295 -21.16 -0.93 -10.43
N GLY A 296 -20.55 -0.31 -11.46
CA GLY A 296 -20.93 1.04 -11.89
C GLY A 296 -20.16 2.23 -11.31
N ALA A 297 -19.02 2.03 -10.65
CA ALA A 297 -18.22 3.10 -10.03
C ALA A 297 -16.87 3.32 -10.73
N PHE A 298 -16.86 3.79 -11.99
CA PHE A 298 -15.62 4.18 -12.69
C PHE A 298 -14.92 5.42 -12.08
N ASN A 299 -15.54 6.13 -11.12
CA ASN A 299 -15.04 7.42 -10.60
C ASN A 299 -14.22 7.32 -9.29
N SER A 300 -13.89 6.11 -8.85
CA SER A 300 -13.22 5.84 -7.56
C SER A 300 -11.85 5.17 -7.68
N VAL A 301 -11.17 5.27 -8.83
CA VAL A 301 -9.72 5.01 -8.93
C VAL A 301 -8.97 6.20 -8.32
N ARG A 302 -9.07 6.36 -7.00
CA ARG A 302 -8.44 7.47 -6.29
C ARG A 302 -7.33 6.94 -5.40
N PHE A 303 -6.13 6.84 -5.96
CA PHE A 303 -4.85 6.73 -5.23
C PHE A 303 -4.53 7.99 -4.39
N ILE A 304 -5.48 8.92 -4.35
CA ILE A 304 -5.38 10.20 -3.67
C ILE A 304 -6.67 10.30 -2.85
N PRO A 305 -6.57 10.32 -1.50
CA PRO A 305 -7.73 10.51 -0.66
C PRO A 305 -8.36 11.87 -0.96
N ARG A 306 -9.68 11.94 -0.79
CA ARG A 306 -10.38 13.21 -0.92
C ARG A 306 -9.88 14.14 0.17
N SER A 307 -9.45 15.33 -0.25
CA SER A 307 -8.97 16.36 0.66
C SER A 307 -9.34 17.74 0.10
N PRO A 308 -9.41 18.77 0.95
CA PRO A 308 -9.68 20.14 0.49
C PRO A 308 -8.47 20.79 -0.21
N PHE A 309 -7.31 20.15 -0.18
CA PHE A 309 -6.05 20.69 -0.72
C PHE A 309 -5.96 20.54 -2.24
N ASN A 310 -5.29 21.49 -2.86
CA ASN A 310 -5.03 21.52 -4.30
C ASN A 310 -3.54 21.23 -4.56
N VAL A 311 -3.22 20.56 -5.67
CA VAL A 311 -1.83 20.37 -6.12
C VAL A 311 -1.12 21.70 -6.37
N LEU A 312 -1.89 22.76 -6.67
CA LEU A 312 -1.39 24.12 -6.88
C LEU A 312 -1.03 24.85 -5.57
N ASP A 313 -1.43 24.33 -4.41
CA ASP A 313 -1.04 24.91 -3.12
C ASP A 313 0.48 24.77 -2.96
N LEU A 314 1.13 25.80 -2.40
CA LEU A 314 2.60 25.89 -2.42
C LEU A 314 3.29 24.68 -1.77
N ASP A 315 2.79 24.22 -0.61
CA ASP A 315 3.31 23.05 0.09
C ASP A 315 3.15 21.77 -0.74
N GLN A 316 2.01 21.60 -1.40
CA GLN A 316 1.70 20.47 -2.26
C GLN A 316 2.56 20.47 -3.53
N ALA A 317 2.72 21.62 -4.17
CA ALA A 317 3.55 21.79 -5.36
C ALA A 317 5.02 21.52 -5.07
N ILE A 318 5.54 22.02 -3.93
CA ILE A 318 6.91 21.77 -3.48
C ILE A 318 7.14 20.29 -3.24
N ALA A 319 6.21 19.60 -2.57
CA ALA A 319 6.35 18.17 -2.31
C ALA A 319 6.36 17.32 -3.59
N ALA A 320 5.45 17.62 -4.52
CA ALA A 320 5.41 16.96 -5.83
C ALA A 320 6.70 17.20 -6.63
N ALA A 321 7.18 18.45 -6.67
CA ALA A 321 8.44 18.81 -7.34
C ALA A 321 9.64 18.12 -6.71
N GLY A 322 9.70 18.03 -5.38
CA GLY A 322 10.77 17.32 -4.65
C GLY A 322 10.82 15.83 -5.02
N GLY A 323 9.67 15.15 -5.07
CA GLY A 323 9.58 13.77 -5.52
C GLY A 323 10.02 13.60 -6.99
N LEU A 324 9.62 14.52 -7.86
CA LEU A 324 9.99 14.50 -9.28
C LEU A 324 11.51 14.66 -9.47
N VAL A 325 12.14 15.54 -8.70
CA VAL A 325 13.60 15.73 -8.71
C VAL A 325 14.32 14.46 -8.26
N ALA A 326 13.86 13.81 -7.18
CA ALA A 326 14.43 12.54 -6.71
C ALA A 326 14.34 11.45 -7.79
N LEU A 327 13.18 11.34 -8.45
CA LEU A 327 12.98 10.44 -9.59
C LEU A 327 13.95 10.75 -10.75
N GLY A 328 14.11 12.02 -11.10
CA GLY A 328 15.06 12.46 -12.13
C GLY A 328 16.49 12.05 -11.83
N PHE A 329 16.95 12.21 -10.59
CA PHE A 329 18.28 11.76 -10.16
C PHE A 329 18.44 10.23 -10.23
N SER A 330 17.41 9.46 -9.86
CA SER A 330 17.45 8.00 -9.96
C SER A 330 17.54 7.53 -11.41
N VAL A 331 16.76 8.14 -12.31
CA VAL A 331 16.81 7.89 -13.75
C VAL A 331 18.19 8.22 -14.32
N GLN A 332 18.71 9.41 -14.03
CA GLN A 332 20.03 9.85 -14.50
C GLN A 332 21.14 8.91 -13.98
N GLY A 333 21.08 8.54 -12.69
CA GLY A 333 22.00 7.61 -12.07
C GLY A 333 21.98 6.24 -12.73
N ALA A 334 20.79 5.72 -13.04
CA ALA A 334 20.63 4.45 -13.76
C ALA A 334 21.25 4.50 -15.17
N PHE A 335 21.03 5.59 -15.93
CA PHE A 335 21.64 5.77 -17.25
C PHE A 335 23.16 5.86 -17.19
N LYS A 336 23.71 6.66 -16.27
CA LYS A 336 25.15 6.84 -16.11
C LYS A 336 25.86 5.54 -15.78
N GLU A 337 25.31 4.75 -14.85
CA GLU A 337 25.90 3.47 -14.46
C GLU A 337 25.75 2.39 -15.54
N ARG A 338 24.67 2.41 -16.32
CA ARG A 338 24.55 1.54 -17.51
C ARG A 338 25.58 1.89 -18.58
N LYS A 339 25.81 3.17 -18.85
CA LYS A 339 26.84 3.62 -19.81
C LYS A 339 28.22 3.14 -19.38
N LYS A 340 28.61 3.37 -18.12
CA LYS A 340 29.88 2.87 -17.56
C LYS A 340 30.00 1.35 -17.63
N ALA A 341 28.92 0.61 -17.39
CA ALA A 341 28.92 -0.85 -17.48
C ALA A 341 29.21 -1.34 -18.91
N ARG A 342 28.62 -0.68 -19.92
CA ARG A 342 28.90 -0.96 -21.34
C ARG A 342 30.35 -0.65 -21.72
N GLU A 343 30.88 0.49 -21.28
CA GLU A 343 32.28 0.86 -21.53
C GLU A 343 33.26 -0.13 -20.89
N ARG A 344 32.96 -0.62 -19.67
CA ARG A 344 33.76 -1.68 -19.03
C ARG A 344 33.73 -2.99 -19.81
N GLN A 345 32.56 -3.35 -20.33
CA GLN A 345 32.42 -4.56 -21.14
C GLN A 345 33.22 -4.45 -22.45
N GLN A 346 33.14 -3.32 -23.13
CA GLN A 346 33.95 -3.04 -24.33
C GLN A 346 35.45 -3.11 -24.04
N ARG A 347 35.92 -2.56 -22.91
CA ARG A 347 37.34 -2.68 -22.51
C ARG A 347 37.78 -4.12 -22.26
N HIS A 348 36.89 -4.98 -21.76
CA HIS A 348 37.18 -6.39 -21.57
C HIS A 348 37.23 -7.17 -22.90
N GLU A 349 36.42 -6.79 -23.88
CA GLU A 349 36.42 -7.37 -25.22
C GLU A 349 37.63 -6.93 -26.07
N MET A 350 38.26 -5.80 -25.73
CA MET A 350 39.49 -5.38 -26.39
C MET A 350 40.66 -6.32 -26.09
N PRO A 351 41.48 -6.66 -27.10
CA PRO A 351 42.70 -7.45 -26.91
C PRO A 351 43.64 -6.81 -25.89
N PRO A 352 44.43 -7.60 -25.15
CA PRO A 352 45.29 -7.10 -24.07
C PRO A 352 46.18 -5.94 -24.51
N TRP A 353 46.76 -6.00 -25.72
CA TRP A 353 47.67 -4.97 -26.23
C TRP A 353 46.99 -3.62 -26.53
N GLN A 354 45.69 -3.60 -26.82
CA GLN A 354 44.95 -2.34 -27.02
C GLN A 354 44.55 -1.66 -25.70
N ARG A 355 44.69 -2.33 -24.55
CA ARG A 355 44.34 -1.75 -23.24
C ARG A 355 45.40 -0.82 -22.67
N TRP A 356 46.66 -0.95 -23.09
CA TRP A 356 47.80 -0.23 -22.51
C TRP A 356 48.21 1.04 -23.27
N GLY A 357 47.62 1.29 -24.45
CA GLY A 357 48.04 2.38 -25.35
C GLY A 357 47.27 3.70 -25.22
N ARG A 358 46.51 3.93 -24.13
CA ARG A 358 45.73 5.15 -23.94
C ARG A 358 45.80 5.71 -22.53
#